data_AF-A0A972YW46-F1
#
_entry.id   AF-A0A972YW46-F1
#
_cell.length_a   1.000
_cell.length_b   1.000
_cell.length_c   1.000
_cell.angle_alpha   90.00
_cell.angle_beta   90.00
_cell.angle_gamma   90.00
#
_symmetry.space_group_name_H-M   'P 1'
#
loop_
_entity.id
_entity.type
_entity.pdbx_description
1 polymer ?
#
loop_
_entity_poly.entity_id
_entity_poly.type
_entity_poly.pdbx_seq_one_letter_code
_entity_poly.pdbx_strand_id
1 'polypeptide(L)'
;MLSKSLAFFILLLLATSALAMPKITVKHQRNIKGFSEIQVSNATMENLICHVAIDGHKILFRLKAIEASRWFTATDVRFNHTHFSVWCDYLKLHPKYQKD
;
A
#
# COMPACT_ATOMS: atom_id res chain seq x y z
N MET A 1 18.66 41.61 10.84
CA MET A 1 19.18 40.31 10.38
C MET A 1 18.63 39.13 11.18
N LEU A 2 18.42 39.26 12.51
CA LEU A 2 17.90 38.19 13.38
C LEU A 2 16.53 37.60 12.95
N SER A 3 15.59 38.42 12.46
CA SER A 3 14.25 37.91 12.08
C SER A 3 14.23 37.11 10.77
N LYS A 4 15.14 37.41 9.82
CA LYS A 4 15.23 36.66 8.55
C LYS A 4 15.79 35.27 8.79
N SER A 5 16.79 35.15 9.66
CA SER A 5 17.32 33.85 10.08
C SER A 5 16.28 33.05 10.85
N LEU A 6 15.51 33.68 11.75
CA LEU A 6 14.44 33.01 12.49
C LEU A 6 13.33 32.49 11.56
N ALA A 7 12.90 33.31 10.59
CA ALA A 7 11.92 32.90 9.58
C ALA A 7 12.41 31.73 8.72
N PHE A 8 13.71 31.72 8.37
CA PHE A 8 14.33 30.61 7.63
C PHE A 8 14.30 29.30 8.42
N PHE A 9 14.63 29.32 9.71
CA PHE A 9 14.56 28.13 10.57
C PHE A 9 13.13 27.59 10.73
N ILE A 10 12.13 28.48 10.85
CA ILE A 10 10.72 28.08 10.92
C ILE A 10 10.27 27.41 9.61
N LEU A 11 10.66 27.96 8.45
CA LEU A 11 10.34 27.39 7.15
C LEU A 11 10.97 26.01 6.94
N LEU A 12 12.20 25.81 7.44
CA LEU A 12 12.92 24.54 7.35
C LEU A 12 12.24 23.42 8.18
N LEU A 13 11.67 23.77 9.34
CA LEU A 13 10.97 22.82 10.22
C LEU A 13 9.62 22.36 9.66
N LEU A 14 8.94 23.23 8.89
CA LEU A 14 7.66 22.89 8.26
C LEU A 14 7.82 22.01 7.01
N ALA A 15 9.02 21.91 6.45
CA ALA A 15 9.29 21.18 5.21
C ALA A 15 9.34 19.65 5.37
N THR A 16 9.33 19.08 6.58
CA THR A 16 9.63 17.66 6.82
C THR A 16 8.42 16.76 7.13
N SER A 17 7.18 17.22 6.89
CA SER A 17 6.00 16.37 7.06
C SER A 17 5.78 15.45 5.85
N ALA A 18 6.55 14.36 5.76
CA ALA A 18 6.33 13.29 4.79
C ALA A 18 5.55 12.14 5.44
N LEU A 19 4.32 11.88 4.95
CA LEU A 19 3.60 10.66 5.29
C LEU A 19 4.28 9.49 4.58
N ALA A 20 4.98 8.64 5.34
CA ALA A 20 5.63 7.47 4.81
C ALA A 20 4.59 6.38 4.48
N MET A 21 4.77 5.73 3.32
CA MET A 21 3.99 4.55 2.95
C MET A 21 4.15 3.44 4.02
N PRO A 22 3.10 2.68 4.35
CA PRO A 22 3.21 1.57 5.28
C PRO A 22 4.16 0.50 4.75
N LYS A 23 4.88 -0.17 5.67
CA LYS A 23 5.80 -1.25 5.32
C LYS A 23 5.00 -2.50 4.93
N ILE A 24 4.99 -2.80 3.64
CA ILE A 24 4.36 -4.00 3.09
C ILE A 24 5.39 -4.85 2.34
N THR A 25 5.09 -6.13 2.17
CA THR A 25 5.81 -7.02 1.25
C THR A 25 4.83 -7.64 0.26
N VAL A 26 5.26 -7.79 -0.98
CA VAL A 26 4.44 -8.43 -2.02
C VAL A 26 5.16 -9.69 -2.48
N LYS A 27 4.52 -10.83 -2.27
CA LYS A 27 4.98 -12.12 -2.81
C LYS A 27 4.35 -12.30 -4.18
N HIS A 28 5.15 -12.74 -5.14
CA HIS A 28 4.71 -13.04 -6.50
C HIS A 28 4.99 -14.50 -6.81
N GLN A 29 4.03 -15.20 -7.40
CA GLN A 29 4.22 -16.56 -7.90
C GLN A 29 3.28 -16.88 -9.05
N ARG A 30 3.40 -18.10 -9.58
CA ARG A 30 2.37 -18.71 -10.43
C ARG A 30 1.74 -19.88 -9.68
N ASN A 31 0.43 -20.00 -9.76
CA ASN A 31 -0.27 -21.15 -9.22
C ASN A 31 -0.10 -22.39 -10.10
N ILE A 32 -0.67 -23.53 -9.66
CA ILE A 32 -0.61 -24.81 -10.38
C ILE A 32 -1.23 -24.78 -11.79
N LYS A 33 -2.08 -23.79 -12.08
CA LYS A 33 -2.71 -23.59 -13.40
C LYS A 33 -1.93 -22.62 -14.28
N GLY A 34 -0.80 -22.07 -13.80
CA GLY A 34 0.06 -21.16 -14.53
C GLY A 34 -0.36 -19.68 -14.49
N PHE A 35 -1.43 -19.33 -13.78
CA PHE A 35 -1.83 -17.93 -13.62
C PHE A 35 -0.92 -17.22 -12.63
N SER A 36 -0.53 -15.98 -12.94
CA SER A 36 0.21 -15.14 -12.02
C SER A 36 -0.67 -14.74 -10.85
N GLU A 37 -0.13 -14.79 -9.64
CA GLU A 37 -0.82 -14.36 -8.43
C GLU A 37 0.11 -13.67 -7.45
N ILE A 38 -0.47 -12.80 -6.62
CA ILE A 38 0.25 -12.07 -5.58
C ILE A 38 -0.41 -12.20 -4.21
N GLN A 39 0.39 -12.06 -3.17
CA GLN A 39 -0.06 -11.92 -1.79
C GLN A 39 0.62 -10.72 -1.17
N VAL A 40 -0.16 -9.85 -0.52
CA VAL A 40 0.33 -8.65 0.16
C VAL A 40 0.39 -8.93 1.65
N SER A 41 1.54 -8.72 2.28
CA SER A 41 1.71 -8.85 3.73
C SER A 41 1.98 -7.51 4.37
N ASN A 42 1.30 -7.26 5.49
CA ASN A 42 1.50 -6.07 6.31
C ASN A 42 2.55 -6.35 7.38
N ALA A 43 3.65 -5.60 7.37
CA ALA A 43 4.71 -5.71 8.37
C ALA A 43 4.60 -4.63 9.47
N THR A 44 3.47 -3.92 9.52
CA THR A 44 3.19 -2.89 10.53
C THR A 44 2.20 -3.41 11.58
N MET A 45 2.19 -2.75 12.74
CA MET A 45 1.23 -2.98 13.82
C MET A 45 -0.12 -2.28 13.59
N GLU A 46 -0.32 -1.68 12.42
CA GLU A 46 -1.49 -0.87 12.09
C GLU A 46 -2.32 -1.58 11.03
N ASN A 47 -3.65 -1.43 11.09
CA ASN A 47 -4.52 -1.90 10.02
C ASN A 47 -4.37 -0.99 8.80
N LEU A 48 -4.31 -1.60 7.62
CA LEU A 48 -4.15 -0.91 6.35
C LEU A 48 -5.41 -1.04 5.51
N ILE A 49 -5.62 -0.03 4.66
CA ILE A 49 -6.49 -0.14 3.49
C ILE A 49 -5.60 -0.32 2.27
N CYS A 50 -5.87 -1.36 1.50
CA CYS A 50 -5.06 -1.73 0.35
C CYS A 50 -5.92 -1.91 -0.89
N HIS A 51 -5.32 -1.74 -2.06
CA HIS A 51 -5.88 -2.27 -3.30
C HIS A 51 -4.82 -2.99 -4.13
N VAL A 52 -5.27 -4.04 -4.80
CA VAL A 52 -4.52 -4.67 -5.90
C VAL A 52 -5.21 -4.30 -7.20
N ALA A 53 -4.45 -3.73 -8.14
CA ALA A 53 -4.90 -3.54 -9.50
C ALA A 53 -4.28 -4.60 -10.42
N ILE A 54 -5.13 -5.30 -11.16
CA ILE A 54 -4.77 -6.32 -12.15
C ILE A 54 -5.93 -6.44 -13.14
N ASP A 55 -5.63 -6.76 -14.41
CA ASP A 55 -6.64 -6.99 -15.46
C ASP A 55 -7.59 -5.79 -15.70
N GLY A 56 -7.13 -4.57 -15.44
CA GLY A 56 -7.96 -3.36 -15.53
C GLY A 56 -8.94 -3.15 -14.37
N HIS A 57 -8.94 -4.04 -13.37
CA HIS A 57 -9.77 -3.94 -12.17
C HIS A 57 -8.96 -3.55 -10.94
N LYS A 58 -9.60 -2.87 -9.99
CA LYS A 58 -9.03 -2.54 -8.67
C LYS A 58 -9.82 -3.25 -7.58
N ILE A 59 -9.16 -4.12 -6.81
CA ILE A 59 -9.76 -4.87 -5.73
C ILE A 59 -9.35 -4.22 -4.41
N LEU A 60 -10.27 -3.53 -3.75
CA LEU A 60 -10.06 -2.89 -2.45
C LEU A 60 -10.27 -3.91 -1.32
N PHE A 61 -9.41 -3.88 -0.30
CA PHE A 61 -9.52 -4.75 0.87
C PHE A 61 -8.82 -4.14 2.10
N ARG A 62 -9.28 -4.53 3.29
CA ARG A 62 -8.59 -4.23 4.54
C ARG A 62 -7.54 -5.31 4.81
N LEU A 63 -6.38 -4.89 5.30
CA LEU A 63 -5.29 -5.79 5.68
C LEU A 63 -4.91 -5.52 7.12
N LYS A 64 -5.15 -6.49 8.00
CA LYS A 64 -4.89 -6.30 9.43
C LYS A 64 -3.40 -6.21 9.73
N ALA A 65 -3.07 -5.68 10.90
CA ALA A 65 -1.72 -5.66 11.44
C ALA A 65 -1.07 -7.06 11.41
N ILE A 66 0.18 -7.15 10.93
CA ILE A 66 0.98 -8.38 10.92
C ILE A 66 0.27 -9.58 10.22
N GLU A 67 -0.60 -9.30 9.25
CA GLU A 67 -1.31 -10.33 8.48
C GLU A 67 -0.94 -10.30 6.98
N ALA A 68 -1.24 -11.42 6.31
CA ALA A 68 -1.16 -11.56 4.86
C ALA A 68 -2.57 -11.60 4.25
N SER A 69 -2.71 -11.01 3.06
CA SER A 69 -3.95 -11.08 2.29
C SER A 69 -4.21 -12.50 1.78
N ARG A 70 -5.42 -12.73 1.28
CA ARG A 70 -5.64 -13.81 0.31
C ARG A 70 -4.76 -13.62 -0.93
N TRP A 71 -4.59 -14.67 -1.72
CA TRP A 71 -3.99 -14.57 -3.04
C TRP A 71 -4.92 -13.84 -4.00
N PHE A 72 -4.36 -12.89 -4.75
CA PHE A 72 -5.02 -12.23 -5.87
C PHE A 72 -4.44 -12.77 -7.16
N THR A 73 -5.26 -13.48 -7.92
CA THR A 73 -4.86 -14.18 -9.14
C THR A 73 -5.32 -13.38 -10.37
N ALA A 74 -4.48 -13.27 -11.39
CA ALA A 74 -4.85 -12.70 -12.67
C ALA A 74 -5.85 -13.60 -13.41
N THR A 75 -6.68 -13.01 -14.26
CA THR A 75 -7.70 -13.74 -15.04
C THR A 75 -7.14 -14.40 -16.29
N ASP A 76 -5.95 -13.99 -16.75
CA ASP A 76 -5.30 -14.50 -17.96
C ASP A 76 -3.84 -14.90 -17.68
N VAL A 77 -3.41 -16.03 -18.24
CA VAL A 77 -2.06 -16.60 -18.05
C VAL A 77 -0.94 -15.75 -18.67
N ARG A 78 -1.29 -14.83 -19.58
CA ARG A 78 -0.35 -13.90 -20.22
C ARG A 78 0.12 -12.81 -19.26
N PHE A 79 -0.64 -12.52 -18.21
CA PHE A 79 -0.20 -11.60 -17.17
C PHE A 79 0.95 -12.19 -16.34
N ASN A 80 1.78 -11.31 -15.82
CA ASN A 80 2.93 -11.66 -14.99
C ASN A 80 3.06 -10.65 -13.83
N HIS A 81 4.08 -10.83 -13.00
CA HIS A 81 4.30 -10.02 -11.79
C HIS A 81 4.34 -8.50 -12.02
N THR A 82 4.77 -8.02 -13.19
CA THR A 82 4.86 -6.57 -13.48
C THR A 82 3.52 -5.92 -13.78
N HIS A 83 2.49 -6.71 -14.08
CA HIS A 83 1.16 -6.21 -14.38
C HIS A 83 0.33 -5.93 -13.12
N PHE A 84 0.78 -6.39 -11.97
CA PHE A 84 0.16 -6.09 -10.70
C PHE A 84 0.62 -4.72 -10.19
N SER A 85 -0.32 -3.89 -9.78
CA SER A 85 -0.03 -2.70 -8.98
C SER A 85 -0.63 -2.87 -7.59
N VAL A 86 0.19 -2.65 -6.57
CA VAL A 86 -0.23 -2.73 -5.17
C VAL A 86 -0.05 -1.36 -4.52
N TRP A 87 -1.07 -0.92 -3.80
CA TRP A 87 -1.00 0.28 -3.00
C TRP A 87 -1.69 0.03 -1.66
N CYS A 88 -1.08 0.50 -0.59
CA CYS A 88 -1.62 0.43 0.76
C CYS A 88 -1.38 1.76 1.47
N ASP A 89 -2.30 2.09 2.38
CA ASP A 89 -2.18 3.23 3.28
C ASP A 89 -2.80 2.88 4.64
N TYR A 90 -2.49 3.67 5.66
CA TYR A 90 -3.00 3.45 7.01
C TYR A 90 -4.52 3.65 7.06
N LEU A 91 -5.26 2.64 7.54
CA LEU A 91 -6.73 2.66 7.59
C LEU A 91 -7.27 3.88 8.36
N LYS A 92 -6.57 4.30 9.41
CA LYS A 92 -6.93 5.48 10.23
C LYS A 92 -7.01 6.79 9.44
N LEU A 93 -6.32 6.89 8.30
CA LEU A 93 -6.34 8.07 7.43
C LEU A 93 -7.54 8.09 6.47
N HIS A 94 -8.33 7.01 6.43
CA HIS A 94 -9.47 6.87 5.51
C HIS A 94 -10.79 6.60 6.25
N PRO A 95 -11.45 7.63 6.81
CA PRO A 95 -12.67 7.47 7.62
C PRO A 95 -13.80 6.69 6.94
N LYS A 96 -13.95 6.85 5.63
CA LYS A 96 -14.94 6.12 4.81
C LYS A 96 -14.81 4.59 4.87
N TYR A 97 -13.65 4.07 5.26
CA TYR A 97 -13.36 2.64 5.32
C TYR A 97 -13.17 2.15 6.75
N GLN A 98 -13.54 2.91 7.78
CA GLN A 98 -13.34 2.48 9.17
C GLN A 98 -14.47 1.58 9.71
N LYS A 99 -15.66 1.62 9.11
CA LYS A 99 -16.82 0.83 9.53
C LYS A 99 -17.01 -0.34 8.57
N ASP A 100 -17.02 -1.56 9.09
CA ASP A 100 -17.31 -2.78 8.31
C ASP A 100 -18.70 -2.72 7.66
#